data_AF-A0A7Y2YZP5-F1
#
_entry.id   AF-A0A7Y2YZP5-F1
#
_cell.length_a   1.000
_cell.length_b   1.000
_cell.length_c   1.000
_cell.angle_alpha   90.00
_cell.angle_beta   90.00
_cell.angle_gamma   90.00
#
_symmetry.space_group_name_H-M   'P 1'
#
loop_
_entity.id
_entity.type
_entity.pdbx_description
1 polymer ?
#
loop_
_entity_poly.entity_id
_entity_poly.type
_entity_poly.pdbx_seq_one_letter_code
_entity_poly.pdbx_strand_id
1 'polypeptide(L)' 'TTVDLIFGSNSELRAVAETYAYANAEQAFANDFVDAWVKVMRADRYDLKQ' A
#
# COMPACT_ATOMS: atom_id res chain seq x y z
N THR A 1 -1.93 17.31 -3.13
CA THR A 1 -2.30 17.48 -4.55
C THR A 1 -1.24 16.96 -5.51
N THR A 2 0.04 17.37 -5.47
CA THR A 2 1.07 16.77 -6.36
C THR A 2 1.41 15.31 -6.02
N VAL A 3 1.46 15.00 -4.72
CA VAL A 3 1.70 13.65 -4.20
C VAL A 3 0.58 12.68 -4.60
N ASP A 4 -0.66 13.17 -4.78
CA ASP A 4 -1.79 12.33 -5.18
C ASP A 4 -1.76 12.05 -6.70
N LEU A 5 -1.43 13.07 -7.49
CA LEU A 5 -1.43 12.98 -8.96
C LEU A 5 -0.30 12.09 -9.51
N ILE A 6 0.80 11.93 -8.77
CA ILE A 6 1.95 11.13 -9.24
C ILE A 6 1.57 9.66 -9.49
N PHE A 7 0.58 9.13 -8.77
CA PHE A 7 0.07 7.77 -8.94
C PHE A 7 -0.65 7.57 -10.28
N GLY A 8 -1.11 8.64 -10.93
CA GLY A 8 -1.70 8.59 -12.28
C GLY A 8 -0.74 9.00 -13.39
N SER A 9 0.33 9.75 -13.09
CA SER A 9 1.24 10.31 -14.11
C SER A 9 2.55 9.54 -14.30
N ASN A 10 3.01 8.80 -13.28
CA ASN A 10 4.19 7.94 -13.38
C ASN A 10 3.77 6.52 -13.80
N SER A 11 4.42 5.93 -14.80
CA SER A 11 4.03 4.64 -15.37
C SER A 11 4.13 3.47 -14.38
N GLU A 12 5.13 3.47 -13.51
CA GLU A 12 5.33 2.41 -12.52
C GLU A 12 4.30 2.51 -11.39
N LEU A 13 4.09 3.72 -10.86
CA LEU A 13 3.10 3.94 -9.80
C LEU A 13 1.66 3.71 -10.30
N ARG A 14 1.38 4.05 -11.55
CA ARG A 14 0.08 3.78 -12.18
C ARG A 14 -0.21 2.29 -12.30
N ALA A 15 0.77 1.47 -12.64
CA ALA A 15 0.58 0.02 -12.71
C ALA A 15 0.18 -0.58 -11.34
N VAL A 16 0.76 -0.07 -10.25
CA VAL A 16 0.37 -0.45 -8.88
C VAL A 16 -1.04 0.04 -8.56
N ALA A 17 -1.37 1.30 -8.87
CA ALA A 17 -2.71 1.85 -8.65
C ALA A 17 -3.79 1.06 -9.43
N GLU A 18 -3.51 0.67 -10.67
CA GLU A 18 -4.43 -0.13 -11.51
C GLU A 18 -4.69 -1.53 -10.93
N THR A 19 -3.70 -2.13 -10.27
CA THR A 19 -3.86 -3.42 -9.60
C THR A 19 -4.92 -3.34 -8.50
N TYR A 20 -4.90 -2.27 -7.71
CA TYR A 20 -5.86 -2.06 -6.62
C TYR A 20 -7.19 -1.43 -7.06
N ALA A 21 -7.26 -0.84 -8.25
CA ALA A 21 -8.48 -0.27 -8.81
C ALA A 21 -9.38 -1.30 -9.53
N TYR A 22 -8.91 -2.55 -9.70
CA TYR A 22 -9.66 -3.59 -10.36
C TYR A 22 -10.87 -4.05 -9.50
N ALA A 23 -11.97 -4.46 -10.15
CA ALA A 23 -13.27 -4.68 -9.48
C ALA A 23 -13.28 -5.71 -8.34
N ASN A 24 -12.32 -6.64 -8.31
CA ASN A 24 -12.20 -7.66 -7.27
C ASN A 24 -10.99 -7.45 -6.34
N ALA A 25 -10.34 -6.28 -6.39
CA ALA A 25 -9.15 -5.98 -5.62
C ALA A 25 -9.44 -5.37 -4.24
N GLU A 26 -10.69 -5.05 -3.89
CA GLU A 26 -11.03 -4.38 -2.63
C GLU A 26 -10.55 -5.14 -1.38
N GLN A 27 -10.80 -6.46 -1.33
CA GLN A 27 -10.34 -7.29 -0.20
C GLN A 27 -8.81 -7.41 -0.16
N ALA A 28 -8.16 -7.51 -1.32
CA ALA A 28 -6.71 -7.56 -1.42
C ALA A 28 -6.09 -6.23 -0.97
N PHE A 29 -6.65 -5.10 -1.41
CA PHE A 29 -6.27 -3.76 -0.96
C PHE A 29 -6.39 -3.62 0.55
N ALA A 30 -7.52 -4.04 1.14
CA ALA A 30 -7.72 -3.95 2.58
C ALA A 30 -6.68 -4.77 3.36
N ASN A 31 -6.41 -6.01 2.92
CA ASN A 31 -5.43 -6.88 3.55
C ASN A 31 -4.01 -6.30 3.43
N ASP A 32 -3.59 -5.92 2.23
CA ASP A 32 -2.25 -5.37 1.96
C ASP A 32 -2.03 -4.05 2.70
N PHE A 33 -3.08 -3.22 2.80
CA PHE A 33 -3.04 -1.98 3.57
C PHE A 33 -2.84 -2.24 5.06
N VAL A 34 -3.57 -3.20 5.64
CA VAL A 34 -3.42 -3.58 7.05
C VAL A 34 -2.02 -4.15 7.30
N ASP A 35 -1.50 -4.98 6.41
CA ASP A 35 -0.15 -5.53 6.53
C ASP A 35 0.93 -4.44 6.49
N ALA A 36 0.80 -3.50 5.55
CA ALA A 36 1.69 -2.34 5.46
C ALA A 36 1.61 -1.47 6.73
N TRP A 37 0.41 -1.24 7.26
CA TRP A 37 0.20 -0.50 8.50
C TRP A 37 0.86 -1.20 9.69
N VAL A 38 0.59 -2.49 9.88
CA VAL A 38 1.17 -3.29 10.97
C VAL A 38 2.70 -3.31 10.87
N LYS A 39 3.26 -3.44 9.67
CA LYS A 39 4.71 -3.37 9.43
C LYS A 39 5.30 -2.07 9.93
N VAL A 40 4.70 -0.93 9.58
CA VAL A 40 5.18 0.40 10.04
C VAL A 40 5.02 0.54 11.56
N MET A 41 3.89 0.14 12.12
CA MET A 41 3.65 0.21 13.57
C MET A 41 4.59 -0.66 14.40
N ARG A 42 5.17 -1.70 13.79
CA ARG A 42 6.15 -2.59 14.44
C ARG A 42 7.61 -2.27 14.09
N ALA A 43 7.87 -1.26 13.26
CA ALA A 43 9.22 -1.00 12.72
C ALA A 43 10.29 -0.72 13.79
N ASP A 44 9.90 -0.22 14.97
CA ASP A 44 10.80 0.09 16.10
C ASP A 44 10.63 -0.88 17.29
N ARG A 45 9.83 -1.95 17.14
CA ARG A 45 9.57 -2.93 18.21
C ARG A 45 10.67 -3.98 18.32
N TYR A 46 11.90 -3.52 18.53
CA TYR A 46 13.08 -4.38 18.74
C TYR A 46 13.02 -5.21 20.03
N ASP A 47 12.10 -4.90 20.93
CA ASP A 47 11.78 -5.64 22.15
C ASP A 47 10.97 -6.92 21.88
N LEU A 48 10.22 -6.96 20.77
CA LEU A 48 9.32 -8.07 20.41
C LEU A 48 9.98 -9.14 19.54
N LYS A 49 11.32 -9.23 19.52
CA LYS A 49 12.04 -10.16 18.63
C LYS A 49 11.43 -11.57 18.67
N GLN A 50 11.09 -12.06 17.48
CA GLN A 50 10.94 -13.50 17.18
C GLN A 50 12.29 -14.20 17.30
#